data_AF-A0A067BCM4-F1
#
_entry.id   AF-A0A067BCM4-F1
#
_cell.length_a   1.000
_cell.length_b   1.000
_cell.length_c   1.000
_cell.angle_alpha   90.00
_cell.angle_beta   90.00
_cell.angle_gamma   90.00
#
_symmetry.space_group_name_H-M   'P 1'
#
loop_
_entity.id
_entity.type
_entity.pdbx_description
1 polymer ?
#
loop_
_entity_poly.entity_id
_entity_poly.type
_entity_poly.pdbx_seq_one_letter_code
_entity_poly.pdbx_strand_id
1 'polypeptide(L)'
;MMQTLLYDVRGVEYMAIYDTAVQHIPLRKDLAHLRPPPPRLTDKRDIFVGVAAYRDGFKCGFALWTAFSRAVHPENVFFGIVDQTLDDDVTCIDAYCARAHETWPHEACRYKSQITIDARSAATSKGPTLARAQLHALLGDQEFGMMVDAHVQFTRNWDDVVIAEWVATKNEMA
;
A
#
# COMPACT_ATOMS: atom_id res chain seq x y z
N MET A 1 13.95 2.09 -23.19
CA MET A 1 14.89 2.93 -23.97
C MET A 1 16.21 2.88 -23.24
N MET A 2 17.29 2.43 -23.90
CA MET A 2 18.59 2.33 -23.26
C MET A 2 19.15 3.74 -23.04
N GLN A 3 19.32 4.13 -21.78
CA GLN A 3 19.90 5.41 -21.40
C GLN A 3 21.34 5.20 -20.92
N THR A 4 22.23 6.09 -21.33
CA THR A 4 23.63 6.07 -20.90
C THR A 4 23.88 7.29 -20.02
N LEU A 5 24.36 7.04 -18.81
CA LEU A 5 24.81 8.08 -17.88
C LEU A 5 26.33 8.01 -17.75
N LEU A 6 27.02 9.06 -18.17
CA LEU A 6 28.44 9.25 -17.88
C LEU A 6 28.56 10.03 -16.57
N TYR A 7 29.39 9.55 -15.65
CA TYR A 7 29.63 10.20 -14.36
C TYR A 7 31.08 10.03 -13.92
N ASP A 8 31.62 11.01 -13.22
CA ASP A 8 32.98 10.98 -12.68
C ASP A 8 32.98 10.63 -11.19
N VAL A 9 33.88 9.75 -10.76
CA VAL A 9 34.19 9.56 -9.34
C VAL A 9 35.70 9.67 -9.14
N ARG A 10 36.13 10.79 -8.54
CA ARG A 10 37.55 11.07 -8.23
C ARG A 10 38.44 11.12 -9.48
N GLY A 11 37.97 11.71 -10.57
CA GLY A 11 38.73 11.86 -11.82
C GLY A 11 38.76 10.59 -12.69
N VAL A 12 37.90 9.61 -12.38
CA VAL A 12 37.69 8.41 -13.19
C VAL A 12 36.30 8.49 -13.78
N GLU A 13 36.21 8.50 -15.12
CA GLU A 13 34.94 8.42 -15.83
C GLU A 13 34.38 7.01 -15.79
N TYR A 14 33.11 6.91 -15.39
CA TYR A 14 32.30 5.71 -15.42
C TYR A 14 31.13 5.88 -16.38
N MET A 15 30.71 4.77 -16.98
CA MET A 15 29.52 4.71 -17.81
C MET A 15 28.53 3.73 -17.18
N ALA A 16 27.37 4.24 -16.75
CA ALA A 16 26.22 3.42 -16.38
C ALA A 16 25.28 3.30 -17.58
N ILE A 17 24.96 2.06 -17.96
CA ILE A 17 23.94 1.76 -18.95
C ILE A 17 22.67 1.36 -18.21
N TYR A 18 21.65 2.21 -18.32
CA TYR A 18 20.32 1.96 -17.78
C TYR A 18 19.42 1.44 -18.90
N ASP A 19 19.27 0.12 -18.98
CA ASP A 19 18.25 -0.49 -19.81
C ASP A 19 17.00 -0.77 -18.98
N THR A 20 16.04 0.15 -19.10
CA THR A 20 14.72 0.06 -18.45
C THR A 20 13.92 -1.16 -18.91
N ALA A 21 14.23 -1.76 -20.06
CA ALA A 21 13.53 -2.96 -20.56
C ALA A 21 13.90 -4.24 -19.78
N VAL A 22 15.00 -4.22 -19.04
CA VAL A 22 15.52 -5.35 -18.25
C VAL A 22 15.64 -5.02 -16.76
N GLN A 23 15.04 -3.91 -16.33
CA GLN A 23 14.99 -3.55 -14.92
C GLN A 23 14.28 -4.67 -14.15
N HIS A 24 14.93 -5.21 -13.11
CA HIS A 24 14.47 -6.37 -12.33
C HIS A 24 14.41 -7.71 -13.10
N ILE A 25 15.09 -7.81 -14.25
CA ILE A 25 15.20 -9.06 -15.03
C ILE A 25 16.66 -9.52 -15.01
N PRO A 26 16.96 -10.75 -14.54
CA PRO A 26 18.31 -11.30 -14.62
C PRO A 26 18.80 -11.34 -16.08
N LEU A 27 19.90 -10.63 -16.35
CA LEU A 27 20.51 -10.56 -17.70
C LEU A 27 21.17 -11.88 -18.11
N ARG A 28 21.62 -12.64 -17.11
CA ARG A 28 22.22 -13.96 -17.27
C ARG A 28 21.14 -15.01 -17.49
N LYS A 29 21.19 -15.69 -18.64
CA LYS A 29 20.20 -16.72 -19.01
C LYS A 29 20.12 -17.86 -18.00
N ASP A 30 21.25 -18.25 -17.40
CA ASP A 30 21.30 -19.29 -16.37
C ASP A 30 20.60 -18.86 -15.07
N LEU A 31 20.44 -17.56 -14.84
CA LEU A 31 19.72 -16.99 -13.70
C LEU A 31 18.27 -16.59 -14.03
N ALA A 32 17.76 -16.90 -15.23
CA ALA A 32 16.41 -16.51 -15.64
C ALA A 32 15.31 -17.05 -14.70
N HIS A 33 15.56 -18.20 -14.07
CA HIS A 33 14.66 -18.82 -13.08
C HIS A 33 14.50 -18.01 -11.79
N LEU A 34 15.39 -17.04 -11.51
CA LEU A 34 15.28 -16.13 -10.37
C LEU A 34 14.32 -14.96 -10.62
N ARG A 35 13.83 -14.78 -11.85
CA ARG A 35 12.80 -13.79 -12.14
C ARG A 35 11.50 -14.25 -11.46
N PRO A 36 10.83 -13.41 -10.67
CA PRO A 36 9.54 -13.76 -10.12
C PRO A 36 8.52 -14.07 -11.23
N PRO A 37 7.52 -14.92 -10.96
CA PRO A 37 6.48 -15.22 -11.93
C PRO A 37 5.69 -13.95 -12.30
N PRO A 38 4.94 -13.96 -13.41
CA PRO A 38 4.01 -12.88 -13.69
C PRO A 38 2.87 -12.86 -12.65
N PRO A 39 2.23 -11.69 -12.48
CA PRO A 39 1.04 -11.49 -11.66
C PRO A 39 -0.03 -12.57 -11.84
N ARG A 40 -0.51 -13.14 -10.74
CA ARG A 40 -1.58 -14.14 -10.70
C ARG A 40 -2.87 -13.48 -10.20
N LEU A 41 -3.78 -13.19 -11.13
CA LEU A 41 -5.11 -12.68 -10.80
C LEU A 41 -6.18 -13.70 -11.16
N THR A 42 -7.20 -13.81 -10.33
CA THR A 42 -8.47 -14.44 -10.70
C THR A 42 -9.50 -13.35 -11.06
N ASP A 43 -10.77 -13.75 -11.17
CA ASP A 43 -11.87 -12.80 -11.33
C ASP A 43 -12.17 -12.03 -10.03
N LYS A 44 -11.72 -12.52 -8.87
CA LYS A 44 -11.80 -11.78 -7.60
C LYS A 44 -10.75 -10.67 -7.63
N ARG A 45 -11.12 -9.45 -7.23
CA ARG A 45 -10.18 -8.30 -7.24
C ARG A 45 -10.10 -7.66 -5.87
N ASP A 46 -10.09 -8.51 -4.84
CA ASP A 46 -10.03 -8.05 -3.46
C ASP A 46 -8.62 -7.52 -3.17
N ILE A 47 -8.56 -6.32 -2.62
CA ILE A 47 -7.33 -5.60 -2.31
C ILE A 47 -7.20 -5.47 -0.80
N PHE A 48 -6.11 -5.98 -0.24
CA PHE A 48 -5.69 -5.67 1.12
C PHE A 48 -4.76 -4.46 1.13
N VAL A 49 -5.10 -3.45 1.94
CA VAL A 49 -4.29 -2.26 2.19
C VAL A 49 -3.84 -2.25 3.66
N GLY A 50 -2.57 -2.54 3.88
CA GLY A 50 -1.94 -2.49 5.18
C GLY A 50 -1.46 -1.07 5.53
N VAL A 51 -1.80 -0.59 6.72
CA VAL A 51 -1.41 0.75 7.20
C VAL A 51 -0.77 0.65 8.58
N ALA A 52 0.48 1.09 8.70
CA ALA A 52 1.12 1.31 10.00
C ALA A 52 0.97 2.78 10.38
N ALA A 53 0.07 3.08 11.32
CA ALA A 53 -0.18 4.43 11.81
C ALA A 53 0.52 4.65 13.17
N TYR A 54 1.08 5.85 13.37
CA TYR A 54 1.66 6.25 14.65
C TYR A 54 1.17 7.65 14.99
N ARG A 55 0.21 7.73 15.91
CA ARG A 55 -0.40 8.98 16.41
C ARG A 55 -0.86 9.93 15.31
N ASP A 56 -1.43 9.40 14.23
CA ASP A 56 -1.84 10.21 13.07
C ASP A 56 -3.25 9.87 12.60
N GLY A 57 -4.18 9.75 13.56
CA GLY A 57 -5.55 9.34 13.29
C GLY A 57 -6.27 10.21 12.27
N PHE A 58 -6.11 11.54 12.33
CA PHE A 58 -6.75 12.44 11.36
C PHE A 58 -6.33 12.19 9.91
N LYS A 59 -5.03 12.04 9.65
CA LYS A 59 -4.54 11.80 8.29
C LYS A 59 -4.79 10.35 7.87
N CYS A 60 -4.70 9.39 8.80
CA CYS A 60 -5.08 7.99 8.56
C CYS A 60 -6.54 7.86 8.15
N GLY A 61 -7.45 8.50 8.89
CA GLY A 61 -8.87 8.54 8.56
C GLY A 61 -9.14 9.21 7.21
N PHE A 62 -8.40 10.27 6.87
CA PHE A 62 -8.46 10.89 5.55
C PHE A 62 -7.97 9.96 4.44
N ALA A 63 -6.86 9.23 4.64
CA ALA A 63 -6.34 8.27 3.69
C ALA A 63 -7.37 7.18 3.38
N LEU A 64 -7.92 6.55 4.42
CA LEU A 64 -8.99 5.55 4.30
C LEU A 64 -10.23 6.12 3.58
N TRP A 65 -10.67 7.32 3.97
CA TRP A 65 -11.80 7.98 3.31
C TRP A 65 -11.55 8.20 1.82
N THR A 66 -10.36 8.68 1.44
CA THR A 66 -10.02 8.85 0.02
C THR A 66 -9.93 7.52 -0.71
N ALA A 67 -9.46 6.46 -0.07
CA ALA A 67 -9.42 5.13 -0.68
C ALA A 67 -10.83 4.63 -1.02
N PHE A 68 -11.75 4.65 -0.06
CA PHE A 68 -13.12 4.18 -0.26
C PHE A 68 -13.95 5.09 -1.17
N SER A 69 -13.89 6.41 -0.98
CA SER A 69 -14.73 7.35 -1.75
C SER A 69 -14.29 7.50 -3.21
N ARG A 70 -13.10 7.02 -3.57
CA ARG A 70 -12.50 7.19 -4.90
C ARG A 70 -12.21 5.88 -5.60
N ALA A 71 -12.42 4.73 -4.96
CA ALA A 71 -12.36 3.43 -5.60
C ALA A 71 -13.52 3.26 -6.59
N VAL A 72 -13.30 2.49 -7.66
CA VAL A 72 -14.36 2.02 -8.56
C VAL A 72 -15.19 0.93 -7.87
N HIS A 73 -14.52 0.05 -7.14
CA HIS A 73 -15.06 -1.12 -6.44
C HIS A 73 -14.71 -1.09 -4.95
N PRO A 74 -15.22 -0.10 -4.18
CA PRO A 74 -14.91 0.03 -2.76
C PRO A 74 -15.29 -1.20 -1.92
N GLU A 75 -16.24 -2.01 -2.37
CA GLU A 75 -16.63 -3.29 -1.76
C GLU A 75 -15.51 -4.36 -1.74
N ASN A 76 -14.52 -4.22 -2.63
CA ASN A 76 -13.39 -5.15 -2.74
C ASN A 76 -12.15 -4.66 -1.96
N VAL A 77 -12.22 -3.51 -1.28
CA VAL A 77 -11.08 -2.91 -0.58
C VAL A 77 -11.14 -3.20 0.92
N PHE A 78 -10.11 -3.87 1.44
CA PHE A 78 -9.99 -4.24 2.85
C PHE A 78 -8.77 -3.58 3.48
N PHE A 79 -8.93 -3.06 4.70
CA PHE A 79 -7.85 -2.42 5.44
C PHE A 79 -7.44 -3.24 6.65
N GLY A 80 -6.13 -3.42 6.82
CA GLY A 80 -5.51 -3.79 8.08
C GLY A 80 -4.73 -2.60 8.63
N ILE A 81 -4.99 -2.17 9.86
CA ILE A 81 -4.35 -1.00 10.45
C ILE A 81 -3.70 -1.40 11.76
N VAL A 82 -2.38 -1.21 11.86
CA VAL A 82 -1.70 -1.17 13.15
C VAL A 82 -1.75 0.27 13.62
N ASP A 83 -2.69 0.57 14.52
CA ASP A 83 -2.95 1.93 15.01
C ASP A 83 -2.26 2.13 16.36
N GLN A 84 -1.15 2.88 16.35
CA GLN A 84 -0.35 3.13 17.55
C GLN A 84 -0.69 4.50 18.13
N THR A 85 -1.44 4.54 19.23
CA THR A 85 -1.98 5.78 19.83
C THR A 85 -1.65 5.91 21.33
N LEU A 86 -1.81 7.11 21.86
CA LEU A 86 -1.97 7.41 23.29
C LEU A 86 -3.45 7.70 23.60
N ASP A 87 -3.79 7.79 24.90
CA ASP A 87 -5.17 7.98 25.36
C ASP A 87 -5.83 9.28 24.86
N ASP A 88 -5.04 10.31 24.55
CA ASP A 88 -5.49 11.62 24.05
C ASP A 88 -5.50 11.73 22.52
N ASP A 89 -5.02 10.72 21.80
CA ASP A 89 -4.98 10.73 20.34
C ASP A 89 -6.34 10.34 19.75
N VAL A 90 -6.71 10.99 18.64
CA VAL A 90 -7.80 10.52 17.80
C VAL A 90 -7.35 9.25 17.09
N THR A 91 -8.16 8.19 17.14
CA THR A 91 -7.87 6.94 16.43
C THR A 91 -8.12 7.08 14.93
N CYS A 92 -7.47 6.23 14.13
CA CYS A 92 -7.70 6.23 12.68
C CYS A 92 -9.16 5.92 12.33
N ILE A 93 -9.79 4.98 13.05
CA ILE A 93 -11.18 4.58 12.78
C ILE A 93 -12.18 5.67 13.14
N ASP A 94 -11.97 6.40 14.23
CA ASP A 94 -12.88 7.50 14.63
C ASP A 94 -12.80 8.65 13.62
N ALA A 95 -11.58 9.03 13.21
CA ALA A 95 -11.38 10.04 12.17
C ALA A 95 -11.97 9.62 10.81
N TYR A 96 -11.83 8.34 10.44
CA TYR A 96 -12.46 7.80 9.24
C TYR A 96 -13.99 7.88 9.33
N CYS A 97 -14.60 7.40 10.41
CA CYS A 97 -16.04 7.36 10.57
C CYS A 97 -16.67 8.77 10.53
N ALA A 98 -16.00 9.77 11.11
CA ALA A 98 -16.44 11.16 11.01
C ALA A 98 -16.52 11.64 9.54
N ARG A 99 -15.48 11.37 8.74
CA ARG A 99 -15.44 11.71 7.30
C ARG A 99 -16.42 10.88 6.47
N ALA A 100 -16.54 9.60 6.79
CA ALA A 100 -17.48 8.70 6.12
C ALA A 100 -18.92 9.19 6.32
N HIS A 101 -19.29 9.60 7.53
CA HIS A 101 -20.61 10.15 7.83
C HIS A 101 -20.89 11.47 7.09
N GLU A 102 -19.88 12.34 6.91
CA GLU A 102 -20.02 13.55 6.07
C GLU A 102 -20.36 13.21 4.61
N THR A 103 -19.84 12.08 4.09
CA THR A 103 -20.00 11.67 2.68
C THR A 103 -21.23 10.77 2.46
N TRP A 104 -21.53 9.92 3.43
CA TRP A 104 -22.65 8.96 3.41
C TRP A 104 -23.50 9.13 4.68
N PRO A 105 -24.36 10.17 4.76
CA PRO A 105 -25.06 10.55 5.99
C PRO A 105 -26.09 9.53 6.50
N HIS A 106 -26.48 8.57 5.65
CA HIS A 106 -27.44 7.53 6.00
C HIS A 106 -26.80 6.33 6.71
N GLU A 107 -25.47 6.31 6.83
CA GLU A 107 -24.71 5.24 7.45
C GLU A 107 -23.75 5.83 8.48
N ALA A 108 -23.78 5.31 9.71
CA ALA A 108 -22.96 5.84 10.80
C ALA A 108 -21.45 5.77 10.51
N CYS A 109 -21.01 4.71 9.84
CA CYS A 109 -19.63 4.55 9.38
C CYS A 109 -19.59 3.51 8.25
N ARG A 110 -19.80 3.96 7.01
CA ARG A 110 -19.81 3.10 5.82
C ARG A 110 -18.48 2.36 5.69
N TYR A 111 -18.50 1.12 5.18
CA TYR A 111 -17.33 0.23 5.02
C TYR A 111 -16.54 -0.13 6.30
N LYS A 112 -17.03 0.20 7.50
CA LYS A 112 -16.39 -0.18 8.77
C LYS A 112 -16.11 -1.69 8.88
N SER A 113 -16.95 -2.54 8.31
CA SER A 113 -16.76 -4.00 8.31
C SER A 113 -15.56 -4.48 7.48
N GLN A 114 -15.03 -3.64 6.59
CA GLN A 114 -13.84 -3.92 5.78
C GLN A 114 -12.55 -3.41 6.44
N ILE A 115 -12.61 -2.90 7.68
CA ILE A 115 -11.48 -2.31 8.39
C ILE A 115 -11.19 -3.12 9.66
N THR A 116 -10.00 -3.71 9.73
CA THR A 116 -9.50 -4.41 10.93
C THR A 116 -8.41 -3.59 11.60
N ILE A 117 -8.55 -3.35 12.91
CA ILE A 117 -7.61 -2.55 13.71
C ILE A 117 -6.84 -3.45 14.69
N ASP A 118 -5.51 -3.40 14.64
CA ASP A 118 -4.60 -3.82 15.69
C ASP A 118 -4.17 -2.58 16.49
N ALA A 119 -4.88 -2.29 17.57
CA ALA A 119 -4.62 -1.14 18.42
C ALA A 119 -3.42 -1.40 19.34
N ARG A 120 -2.46 -0.47 19.36
CA ARG A 120 -1.22 -0.57 20.13
C ARG A 120 -0.95 0.74 20.86
N SER A 121 -0.27 0.66 22.00
CA SER A 121 0.19 1.89 22.67
C SER A 121 1.41 2.47 21.96
N ALA A 122 1.32 3.72 21.55
CA ALA A 122 2.43 4.48 20.98
C ALA A 122 3.64 4.53 21.93
N ALA A 123 3.42 4.56 23.24
CA ALA A 123 4.50 4.58 24.25
C ALA A 123 5.42 3.35 24.18
N THR A 124 4.92 2.23 23.64
CA THR A 124 5.67 0.97 23.51
C THR A 124 6.15 0.68 22.10
N SER A 125 5.93 1.61 21.16
CA SER A 125 6.28 1.42 19.75
C SER A 125 7.77 1.14 19.56
N LYS A 126 8.08 0.24 18.62
CA LYS A 126 9.46 -0.10 18.21
C LYS A 126 9.76 0.37 16.78
N GLY A 127 8.97 1.30 16.27
CA GLY A 127 9.13 1.88 14.94
C GLY A 127 8.38 1.16 13.83
N PRO A 128 8.46 1.68 12.60
CA PRO A 128 7.59 1.30 11.49
C PRO A 128 7.85 -0.11 10.96
N THR A 129 9.06 -0.65 11.09
CA THR A 129 9.39 -1.99 10.61
C THR A 129 8.61 -3.06 11.38
N LEU A 130 8.57 -2.95 12.71
CA LEU A 130 7.79 -3.89 13.53
C LEU A 130 6.29 -3.72 13.26
N ALA A 131 5.81 -2.48 13.16
CA ALA A 131 4.41 -2.20 12.87
C ALA A 131 3.98 -2.78 11.50
N ARG A 132 4.82 -2.67 10.46
CA ARG A 132 4.55 -3.30 9.16
C ARG A 132 4.58 -4.82 9.24
N ALA A 133 5.49 -5.40 10.03
CA ALA A 133 5.49 -6.85 10.24
C ALA A 133 4.22 -7.34 10.96
N GLN A 134 3.65 -6.54 11.88
CA GLN A 134 2.41 -6.86 12.58
C GLN A 134 1.19 -6.88 11.65
N LEU A 135 1.20 -6.14 10.54
CA LEU A 135 0.13 -6.17 9.53
C LEU A 135 -0.07 -7.55 8.91
N HIS A 136 0.96 -8.41 8.89
CA HIS A 136 0.83 -9.77 8.36
C HIS A 136 -0.26 -10.59 9.08
N ALA A 137 -0.51 -10.31 10.37
CA ALA A 137 -1.57 -11.00 11.12
C ALA A 137 -2.99 -10.53 10.73
N LEU A 138 -3.10 -9.40 10.02
CA LEU A 138 -4.38 -8.83 9.57
C LEU A 138 -4.68 -9.14 8.10
N LEU A 139 -3.71 -9.70 7.37
CA LEU A 139 -3.88 -10.12 5.98
C LEU A 139 -4.85 -11.30 5.89
N GLY A 140 -5.86 -11.19 5.03
CA GLY A 140 -6.81 -12.24 4.74
C GLY A 140 -6.50 -13.00 3.45
N ASP A 141 -7.55 -13.46 2.79
CA ASP A 141 -7.52 -14.18 1.51
C ASP A 141 -7.66 -13.25 0.29
N GLN A 142 -7.36 -11.96 0.45
CA GLN A 142 -7.36 -10.98 -0.64
C GLN A 142 -6.31 -11.33 -1.70
N GLU A 143 -6.59 -11.05 -2.97
CA GLU A 143 -5.71 -11.44 -4.08
C GLU A 143 -4.52 -10.51 -4.26
N PHE A 144 -4.72 -9.22 -4.00
CA PHE A 144 -3.69 -8.21 -4.12
C PHE A 144 -3.43 -7.57 -2.75
N GLY A 145 -2.16 -7.45 -2.38
CA GLY A 145 -1.75 -6.84 -1.13
C GLY A 145 -0.82 -5.66 -1.35
N MET A 146 -1.12 -4.53 -0.73
CA MET A 146 -0.24 -3.36 -0.70
C MET A 146 -0.13 -2.80 0.71
N MET A 147 0.97 -2.10 0.99
CA MET A 147 1.13 -1.34 2.21
C MET A 147 1.37 0.13 1.87
N VAL A 148 0.73 1.01 2.62
CA VAL A 148 0.87 2.46 2.46
C VAL A 148 1.21 3.12 3.78
N ASP A 149 1.74 4.33 3.69
CA ASP A 149 1.86 5.19 4.86
C ASP A 149 0.48 5.73 5.24
N ALA A 150 0.29 6.04 6.52
CA ALA A 150 -0.99 6.51 7.04
C ALA A 150 -1.43 7.88 6.47
N HIS A 151 -0.56 8.61 5.76
CA HIS A 151 -0.81 9.99 5.32
C HIS A 151 -0.80 10.15 3.81
N VAL A 152 -1.19 9.09 3.09
CA VAL A 152 -1.35 9.13 1.64
C VAL A 152 -2.73 9.69 1.26
N GLN A 153 -2.87 10.08 0.00
CA GLN A 153 -4.13 10.44 -0.60
C GLN A 153 -4.32 9.60 -1.86
N PHE A 154 -5.38 8.79 -1.90
CA PHE A 154 -5.68 7.97 -3.07
C PHE A 154 -6.28 8.82 -4.19
N THR A 155 -5.87 8.55 -5.43
CA THR A 155 -6.43 9.19 -6.63
C THR A 155 -7.79 8.57 -6.98
N ARG A 156 -8.48 9.15 -7.97
CA ARG A 156 -9.72 8.55 -8.49
C ARG A 156 -9.41 7.27 -9.24
N ASN A 157 -10.23 6.25 -9.03
CA ASN A 157 -10.19 4.95 -9.68
C ASN A 157 -8.88 4.19 -9.41
N TRP A 158 -8.27 4.43 -8.25
CA TRP A 158 -6.93 3.94 -7.93
C TRP A 158 -6.85 2.41 -7.87
N ASP A 159 -7.93 1.74 -7.48
CA ASP A 159 -8.06 0.30 -7.30
C ASP A 159 -7.92 -0.45 -8.62
N ASP A 160 -8.53 0.06 -9.69
CA ASP A 160 -8.31 -0.48 -11.04
C ASP A 160 -6.91 -0.15 -11.56
N VAL A 161 -6.43 1.07 -11.32
CA VAL A 161 -5.15 1.55 -11.83
C VAL A 161 -3.99 0.76 -11.22
N VAL A 162 -3.98 0.57 -9.90
CA VAL A 162 -2.87 -0.10 -9.21
C VAL A 162 -2.76 -1.57 -9.63
N ILE A 163 -3.89 -2.26 -9.82
CA ILE A 163 -3.90 -3.64 -10.32
C ILE A 163 -3.38 -3.68 -11.76
N ALA A 164 -3.85 -2.78 -12.63
CA ALA A 164 -3.41 -2.72 -14.02
C ALA A 164 -1.90 -2.43 -14.13
N GLU A 165 -1.39 -1.50 -13.32
CA GLU A 165 0.03 -1.17 -13.25
C GLU A 165 0.86 -2.36 -12.75
N TRP A 166 0.42 -3.03 -11.67
CA TRP A 166 1.07 -4.23 -11.17
C TRP A 166 1.11 -5.35 -12.22
N VAL A 167 0.01 -5.63 -12.92
CA VAL A 167 -0.05 -6.59 -14.03
C VAL A 167 0.96 -6.26 -15.13
N ALA A 168 1.09 -4.97 -15.47
CA ALA A 168 2.00 -4.51 -16.50
C ALA A 168 3.49 -4.76 -16.17
N THR A 169 3.84 -4.89 -14.88
CA THR A 169 5.21 -5.18 -14.45
C THR A 169 5.69 -6.58 -14.88
N LYS A 170 4.76 -7.53 -15.09
CA LYS A 170 5.07 -8.95 -15.32
C LYS A 170 6.03 -9.50 -14.24
N ASN A 171 5.80 -9.09 -12.99
CA ASN A 171 6.51 -9.51 -11.80
C ASN A 171 5.53 -9.52 -10.60
N GLU A 172 5.22 -10.71 -10.08
CA GLU A 172 4.35 -10.92 -8.91
C GLU A 172 4.84 -10.19 -7.64
N MET A 173 6.15 -9.94 -7.55
CA MET A 173 6.81 -9.33 -6.40
C MET A 173 7.17 -7.86 -6.62
N ALA A 174 6.53 -7.20 -7.60
CA ALA A 174 6.75 -5.79 -7.92
C ALA A 174 6.08 -4.84 -6.93
#